data_AF-A0A942AJT1-F1
#
_entry.id   AF-A0A942AJT1-F1
#
_cell.length_a   1.000
_cell.length_b   1.000
_cell.length_c   1.000
_cell.angle_alpha   90.00
_cell.angle_beta   90.00
_cell.angle_gamma   90.00
#
_symmetry.space_group_name_H-M   'P 1'
#
loop_
_entity.id
_entity.type
_entity.pdbx_description
1 polymer ?
#
loop_
_entity_poly.entity_id
_entity_poly.type
_entity_poly.pdbx_seq_one_letter_code
_entity_poly.pdbx_strand_id
1 'polypeptide(L)'
;MNGFRRLLPRGYRLADWLMACAAPLCLLWLLEGFSRGDAGSVPVWAVSQPGLFAINYALYAAPCLLLCLVPSRRARLCSLLALGLLCAVLGIANRYKIFYRMEPLLFSDVAQLGDAWQAAAGLALDIDFVEIFTVAGIFAALIIAAALWMRGRSRCGALLPLLGLLVMAVLPPLCTFSLANGRERYDMVDQARTDGTLFSAIAMENHRRSLMRVDYDEQGVRDAYRALAQETPQAAADDPPNIIVVLSESFADEGWLRQY
;
A
#
# COMPACT_ATOMS: atom_id res chain seq x y z
N MET A 1 -16.05 -35.38 -20.37
CA MET A 1 -15.17 -34.48 -21.16
C MET A 1 -15.75 -33.07 -21.45
N ASN A 2 -16.87 -32.64 -20.85
CA ASN A 2 -17.44 -31.29 -21.09
C ASN A 2 -16.98 -30.19 -20.10
N GLY A 3 -16.39 -30.57 -18.95
CA GLY A 3 -15.89 -29.60 -17.95
C GLY A 3 -14.65 -28.82 -18.40
N PHE A 4 -13.66 -29.51 -18.99
CA PHE A 4 -12.44 -28.87 -19.50
C PHE A 4 -12.69 -27.84 -20.61
N ARG A 5 -13.75 -28.03 -21.41
CA ARG A 5 -14.16 -27.06 -22.45
C ARG A 5 -14.74 -25.75 -21.88
N ARG A 6 -15.17 -25.72 -20.61
CA ARG A 6 -15.60 -24.49 -19.90
C ARG A 6 -14.46 -23.79 -19.17
N LEU A 7 -13.40 -24.53 -18.82
CA LEU A 7 -12.20 -23.98 -18.19
C LEU A 7 -11.32 -23.24 -19.20
N LEU A 8 -11.19 -23.80 -20.41
CA LEU A 8 -10.37 -23.20 -21.46
C LEU A 8 -11.04 -21.96 -22.07
N PRO A 9 -10.28 -20.87 -22.29
CA PRO A 9 -10.76 -19.62 -22.86
C PRO A 9 -11.29 -19.80 -24.29
N ARG A 10 -12.57 -20.14 -24.46
CA ARG A 10 -13.24 -20.12 -25.77
C ARG A 10 -13.72 -18.70 -26.07
N GLY A 11 -12.90 -17.94 -26.79
CA GLY A 11 -13.29 -16.64 -27.34
C GLY A 11 -12.59 -15.42 -26.72
N TYR A 12 -11.45 -15.59 -26.06
CA TYR A 12 -10.60 -14.44 -25.76
C TYR A 12 -10.08 -13.86 -27.05
N ARG A 13 -10.51 -12.65 -27.37
CA ARG A 13 -9.92 -11.88 -28.47
C ARG A 13 -8.57 -11.36 -27.99
N LEU A 14 -7.66 -11.08 -28.91
CA LEU A 14 -6.35 -10.46 -28.63
C LEU A 14 -6.49 -9.26 -27.67
N ALA A 15 -7.56 -8.47 -27.82
CA ALA A 15 -7.89 -7.34 -26.96
C ALA A 15 -8.11 -7.70 -25.49
N ASP A 16 -8.71 -8.86 -25.16
CA ASP A 16 -8.92 -9.28 -23.77
C ASP A 16 -7.60 -9.68 -23.09
N TRP A 17 -6.69 -10.30 -23.84
CA TRP A 17 -5.33 -10.65 -23.35
C TRP A 17 -4.46 -9.42 -23.19
N LEU A 18 -4.47 -8.52 -24.18
CA LEU A 18 -3.78 -7.24 -24.08
C LEU A 18 -4.29 -6.44 -22.87
N MET A 19 -5.60 -6.43 -22.63
CA MET A 19 -6.15 -5.75 -21.46
C MET A 19 -5.70 -6.43 -20.15
N ALA A 20 -5.67 -7.76 -20.07
CA ALA A 20 -5.25 -8.47 -18.86
C ALA A 20 -3.74 -8.29 -18.54
N CYS A 21 -2.90 -8.10 -19.54
CA CYS A 21 -1.45 -7.92 -19.36
C CYS A 21 -1.00 -6.45 -19.33
N ALA A 22 -1.62 -5.57 -20.13
CA ALA A 22 -1.27 -4.16 -20.16
C ALA A 22 -1.92 -3.37 -19.02
N ALA A 23 -3.14 -3.72 -18.60
CA ALA A 23 -3.81 -2.99 -17.53
C ALA A 23 -3.02 -3.02 -16.20
N PRO A 24 -2.46 -4.15 -15.74
CA PRO A 24 -1.64 -4.16 -14.53
C PRO A 24 -0.40 -3.29 -14.64
N LEU A 25 0.24 -3.22 -15.82
CA LEU A 25 1.36 -2.29 -16.06
C LEU A 25 0.89 -0.84 -15.95
N CYS A 26 -0.27 -0.49 -16.52
CA CYS A 26 -0.82 0.85 -16.40
C CYS A 26 -1.15 1.21 -14.95
N LEU A 27 -1.72 0.29 -14.17
CA LEU A 27 -2.04 0.51 -12.76
C LEU A 27 -0.78 0.69 -11.91
N LEU A 28 0.22 -0.15 -12.14
CA LEU A 28 1.54 -0.02 -11.52
C LEU A 28 2.13 1.34 -11.87
N TRP A 29 2.15 1.72 -13.15
CA TRP A 29 2.69 3.00 -13.59
C TRP A 29 1.98 4.20 -12.98
N LEU A 30 0.66 4.14 -12.83
CA LEU A 30 -0.11 5.18 -12.15
C LEU A 30 0.30 5.30 -10.69
N LEU A 31 0.26 4.21 -9.90
CA LEU A 31 0.62 4.30 -8.48
C LEU A 31 2.08 4.73 -8.31
N GLU A 32 2.99 4.03 -8.97
CA GLU A 32 4.43 4.20 -8.80
C GLU A 32 4.94 5.52 -9.40
N GLY A 33 4.34 5.98 -10.50
CA GLY A 33 4.67 7.26 -11.14
C GLY A 33 4.22 8.45 -10.30
N PHE A 34 2.96 8.45 -9.84
CA PHE A 34 2.48 9.51 -8.94
C PHE A 34 3.19 9.47 -7.59
N SER A 35 3.46 8.28 -7.05
CA SER A 35 4.18 8.13 -5.78
C SER A 35 5.61 8.66 -5.83
N ARG A 36 6.32 8.49 -6.96
CA ARG A 36 7.69 9.01 -7.11
C ARG A 36 7.72 10.47 -7.57
N GLY A 37 6.59 11.00 -8.03
CA GLY A 37 6.50 12.36 -8.60
C GLY A 37 7.10 12.48 -10.01
N ASP A 38 7.63 11.40 -10.57
CA ASP A 38 8.18 11.35 -11.92
C ASP A 38 7.88 10.00 -12.56
N ALA A 39 7.19 10.03 -13.71
CA ALA A 39 6.91 8.84 -14.51
C ALA A 39 8.18 8.20 -15.07
N GLY A 40 9.25 8.97 -15.32
CA GLY A 40 10.53 8.48 -15.82
C GLY A 40 11.29 7.60 -14.83
N SER A 41 10.99 7.72 -13.54
CA SER A 41 11.63 6.94 -12.47
C SER A 41 11.14 5.48 -12.38
N VAL A 42 9.93 5.19 -12.87
CA VAL A 42 9.35 3.83 -12.86
C VAL A 42 10.18 2.82 -13.67
N PRO A 43 10.57 3.09 -14.93
CA PRO A 43 11.40 2.17 -15.69
C PRO A 43 12.81 2.03 -15.11
N VAL A 44 13.39 3.09 -14.53
CA VAL A 44 14.68 3.03 -13.84
C VAL A 44 14.60 2.06 -12.67
N TRP A 45 13.54 2.15 -11.87
CA TRP A 45 13.26 1.21 -10.79
C TRP A 45 13.04 -0.23 -11.30
N ALA A 46 12.27 -0.40 -12.37
CA ALA A 46 12.01 -1.71 -12.95
C ALA A 46 13.30 -2.43 -13.39
N VAL A 47 14.29 -1.67 -13.88
CA VAL A 47 15.60 -2.21 -14.28
C VAL A 47 16.49 -2.48 -13.06
N SER A 48 16.45 -1.63 -12.03
CA SER A 48 17.29 -1.81 -10.84
C SER A 48 16.83 -2.95 -9.94
N GLN A 49 15.52 -3.21 -9.86
CA GLN A 49 14.91 -4.23 -9.02
C GLN A 49 13.87 -5.06 -9.80
N PRO A 50 14.29 -5.87 -10.78
CA PRO A 50 13.36 -6.59 -11.68
C PRO A 50 12.49 -7.61 -10.94
N GLY A 51 13.00 -8.22 -9.87
CA GLY A 51 12.24 -9.16 -9.04
C GLY A 51 11.08 -8.49 -8.31
N LEU A 52 11.34 -7.35 -7.66
CA LEU A 52 10.31 -6.60 -6.92
C LEU A 52 9.31 -5.94 -7.88
N PHE A 53 9.77 -5.50 -9.05
CA PHE A 53 8.88 -5.07 -10.12
C PHE A 53 7.93 -6.19 -10.56
N ALA A 54 8.43 -7.41 -10.77
CA ALA A 54 7.60 -8.55 -11.16
C ALA A 54 6.57 -8.92 -10.09
N ILE A 55 6.94 -8.84 -8.81
CA ILE A 55 6.02 -9.07 -7.69
C ILE A 55 4.93 -7.99 -7.66
N ASN A 56 5.28 -6.71 -7.75
CA ASN A 56 4.30 -5.62 -7.82
C ASN A 56 3.37 -5.80 -9.03
N TYR A 57 3.91 -6.08 -10.21
CA TYR A 57 3.11 -6.36 -11.40
C TYR A 57 2.12 -7.50 -11.16
N ALA A 58 2.54 -8.61 -10.54
CA ALA A 58 1.67 -9.73 -10.22
C ALA A 58 0.56 -9.34 -9.22
N LEU A 59 0.87 -8.49 -8.23
CA LEU A 59 -0.13 -7.95 -7.29
C LEU A 59 -1.21 -7.12 -8.01
N TYR A 60 -0.86 -6.32 -9.03
CA TYR A 60 -1.86 -5.61 -9.85
C TYR A 60 -2.55 -6.49 -10.90
N ALA A 61 -1.89 -7.56 -11.34
CA ALA A 61 -2.47 -8.53 -12.27
C ALA A 61 -3.65 -9.25 -11.62
N ALA A 62 -3.56 -9.53 -10.33
CA ALA A 62 -4.57 -10.26 -9.59
C ALA A 62 -5.99 -9.62 -9.65
N PRO A 63 -6.21 -8.34 -9.28
CA PRO A 63 -7.51 -7.68 -9.44
C PRO A 63 -7.92 -7.55 -10.92
N CYS A 64 -6.98 -7.31 -11.84
CA CYS A 64 -7.27 -7.23 -13.27
C CYS A 64 -7.80 -8.55 -13.83
N LEU A 65 -7.24 -9.69 -13.40
CA LEU A 65 -7.70 -11.03 -13.76
C LEU A 65 -9.06 -11.36 -13.14
N LEU A 66 -9.35 -10.87 -11.92
CA LEU A 66 -10.67 -11.00 -11.31
C LEU A 66 -11.75 -10.22 -12.07
N LEU A 67 -11.42 -9.07 -12.67
CA LEU A 67 -12.34 -8.32 -13.53
C LEU A 67 -12.79 -9.12 -14.77
N CYS A 68 -12.10 -10.20 -15.15
CA CYS A 68 -12.57 -11.13 -16.17
C CYS A 68 -13.87 -11.85 -15.76
N LEU A 69 -14.22 -11.92 -14.47
CA LEU A 69 -15.54 -12.43 -14.02
C LEU A 69 -16.69 -11.54 -14.50
N VAL A 70 -16.43 -10.26 -14.78
CA VAL A 70 -17.44 -9.30 -15.20
C VAL A 70 -17.74 -9.48 -16.69
N PRO A 71 -18.94 -9.98 -17.06
CA PRO A 71 -19.23 -10.31 -18.45
C PRO A 71 -19.50 -9.06 -19.31
N SER A 72 -19.85 -7.93 -18.70
CA SER A 72 -20.10 -6.67 -19.41
C SER A 72 -18.80 -5.93 -19.68
N ARG A 73 -18.47 -5.67 -20.95
CA ARG A 73 -17.26 -4.93 -21.33
C ARG A 73 -17.25 -3.51 -20.76
N ARG A 74 -18.41 -2.87 -20.71
CA ARG A 74 -18.61 -1.56 -20.09
C ARG A 74 -18.25 -1.61 -18.61
N ALA A 75 -18.89 -2.50 -17.86
CA ALA A 75 -18.65 -2.59 -16.42
C ALA A 75 -17.19 -2.92 -16.13
N ARG A 76 -16.60 -3.84 -16.89
CA ARG A 76 -15.19 -4.20 -16.77
C ARG A 76 -14.24 -3.03 -17.00
N LEU A 77 -14.46 -2.22 -18.05
CA LEU A 77 -13.64 -1.04 -18.33
C LEU A 77 -13.86 0.05 -17.27
N CYS A 78 -15.10 0.32 -16.86
CA CYS A 78 -15.40 1.28 -15.80
C CYS A 78 -14.73 0.86 -14.47
N SER A 79 -14.78 -0.43 -14.12
CA SER A 79 -14.09 -0.95 -12.93
C SER A 79 -12.58 -0.82 -13.04
N LEU A 80 -12.00 -1.06 -14.22
CA LEU A 80 -10.57 -0.85 -14.44
C LEU A 80 -10.17 0.62 -14.32
N LEU A 81 -10.97 1.53 -14.88
CA LEU A 81 -10.75 2.97 -14.77
C LEU A 81 -10.91 3.46 -13.32
N ALA A 82 -11.88 2.92 -12.58
CA ALA A 82 -12.05 3.21 -11.16
C ALA A 82 -10.83 2.72 -10.35
N LEU A 83 -10.29 1.53 -10.66
CA LEU A 83 -9.07 1.03 -10.06
C LEU A 83 -7.86 1.91 -10.43
N GLY A 84 -7.79 2.38 -11.67
CA GLY A 84 -6.76 3.33 -12.11
C GLY A 84 -6.82 4.68 -11.38
N LEU A 85 -8.02 5.22 -11.18
CA LEU A 85 -8.23 6.43 -10.38
C LEU A 85 -7.78 6.19 -8.94
N LEU A 86 -8.14 5.05 -8.34
CA LEU A 86 -7.69 4.68 -7.00
C LEU A 86 -6.16 4.61 -6.93
N CYS A 87 -5.50 3.95 -7.89
CA CYS A 87 -4.03 3.91 -7.96
C CYS A 87 -3.41 5.31 -8.10
N ALA A 88 -3.98 6.19 -8.93
CA ALA A 88 -3.47 7.54 -9.08
C ALA A 88 -3.59 8.35 -7.78
N VAL A 89 -4.77 8.33 -7.14
CA VAL A 89 -5.02 9.05 -5.89
C VAL A 89 -4.14 8.50 -4.76
N LEU A 90 -4.03 7.18 -4.63
CA LEU A 90 -3.13 6.57 -3.63
C LEU A 90 -1.67 6.90 -3.91
N GLY A 91 -1.27 7.06 -5.17
CA GLY A 91 0.10 7.43 -5.54
C GLY A 91 0.40 8.86 -5.11
N ILE A 92 -0.50 9.80 -5.40
CA ILE A 92 -0.40 11.19 -4.96
C ILE A 92 -0.38 11.25 -3.43
N ALA A 93 -1.29 10.53 -2.76
CA ALA A 93 -1.34 10.46 -1.31
C ALA A 93 -0.03 9.89 -0.72
N ASN A 94 0.52 8.83 -1.31
CA ASN A 94 1.79 8.25 -0.88
C ASN A 94 2.94 9.25 -1.04
N ARG A 95 2.98 10.03 -2.13
CA ARG A 95 3.99 11.08 -2.34
C ARG A 95 3.97 12.11 -1.22
N TYR A 96 2.79 12.63 -0.89
CA TYR A 96 2.64 13.61 0.19
C TYR A 96 2.91 12.99 1.57
N LYS A 97 2.48 11.75 1.80
CA LYS A 97 2.74 11.05 3.07
C LYS A 97 4.24 10.85 3.30
N ILE A 98 4.97 10.41 2.28
CA ILE A 98 6.43 10.29 2.32
C ILE A 98 7.06 11.66 2.58
N PHE A 99 6.59 12.72 1.92
CA PHE A 99 7.16 14.06 2.07
C PHE A 99 6.96 14.64 3.48
N TYR A 100 5.76 14.49 4.06
CA TYR A 100 5.42 15.12 5.35
C TYR A 100 5.66 14.23 6.57
N ARG A 101 5.62 12.91 6.43
CA ARG A 101 5.73 11.96 7.56
C ARG A 101 6.87 10.95 7.44
N MET A 102 7.63 10.97 6.34
CA MET A 102 8.74 10.04 6.11
C MET A 102 8.34 8.57 6.26
N GLU A 103 7.11 8.24 5.89
CA GLU A 103 6.57 6.89 5.90
C GLU A 103 5.72 6.65 4.64
N PRO A 104 5.72 5.43 4.09
CA PRO A 104 4.84 5.10 2.99
C PRO A 104 3.41 4.84 3.46
N LEU A 105 2.51 4.73 2.49
CA LEU A 105 1.10 4.46 2.69
C LEU A 105 0.90 3.03 3.22
N LEU A 106 0.14 2.93 4.30
CA LEU A 106 -0.17 1.70 5.03
C LEU A 106 -1.68 1.43 4.98
N PHE A 107 -2.07 0.15 5.09
CA PHE A 107 -3.48 -0.20 5.17
C PHE A 107 -4.18 0.37 6.42
N SER A 108 -3.42 0.63 7.49
CA SER A 108 -3.93 1.30 8.70
C SER A 108 -4.30 2.76 8.48
N ASP A 109 -3.77 3.41 7.44
CA ASP A 109 -4.05 4.83 7.18
C ASP A 109 -5.53 5.09 6.87
N VAL A 110 -6.25 4.08 6.37
CA VAL A 110 -7.69 4.16 6.14
C VAL A 110 -8.46 4.44 7.44
N ALA A 111 -7.98 3.92 8.57
CA ALA A 111 -8.58 4.17 9.88
C ALA A 111 -8.29 5.59 10.41
N GLN A 112 -7.28 6.27 9.87
CA GLN A 112 -6.81 7.59 10.31
C GLN A 112 -7.21 8.73 9.35
N LEU A 113 -8.07 8.46 8.37
CA LEU A 113 -8.50 9.46 7.37
C LEU A 113 -9.16 10.69 8.02
N GLY A 114 -9.94 10.49 9.09
CA GLY A 114 -10.60 11.58 9.81
C GLY A 114 -9.61 12.53 10.48
N ASP A 115 -8.63 11.97 11.19
CA ASP A 115 -7.60 12.73 11.88
C ASP A 115 -6.65 13.42 10.88
N ALA A 116 -6.34 12.75 9.77
CA ALA A 116 -5.54 13.32 8.68
C ALA A 116 -6.20 14.54 8.05
N TRP A 117 -7.53 14.52 7.88
CA TRP A 117 -8.27 15.67 7.34
C TRP A 117 -8.24 16.88 8.28
N GLN A 118 -8.41 16.65 9.58
CA GLN A 118 -8.33 17.72 10.58
C GLN A 118 -6.91 18.30 10.68
N ALA A 119 -5.89 17.43 10.64
CA ALA A 119 -4.50 17.87 10.62
C ALA A 119 -4.15 18.67 9.36
N ALA A 120 -4.63 18.24 8.19
CA ALA A 120 -4.41 18.96 6.93
C ALA A 120 -5.05 20.35 6.92
N ALA A 121 -6.23 20.50 7.53
CA ALA A 121 -6.90 21.79 7.69
C ALA A 121 -6.15 22.73 8.66
N GLY A 122 -5.45 22.18 9.66
CA GLY A 122 -4.70 22.95 10.65
C GLY A 122 -3.27 23.31 10.23
N LEU A 123 -2.63 22.52 9.36
CA LEU A 123 -1.20 22.62 9.05
C LEU A 123 -0.86 23.37 7.76
N ALA A 124 -1.85 23.95 7.07
CA ALA A 124 -1.66 24.66 5.79
C ALA A 124 -0.75 23.89 4.81
N LEU A 125 -0.96 22.58 4.70
CA LEU A 125 -0.15 21.71 3.83
C LEU A 125 -0.25 22.21 2.39
N ASP A 126 0.90 22.37 1.73
CA ASP A 126 0.98 22.73 0.31
C ASP A 126 0.66 21.50 -0.54
N ILE A 127 -0.64 21.18 -0.58
CA ILE A 127 -1.20 20.10 -1.39
C ILE A 127 -1.64 20.71 -2.70
N ASP A 128 -1.08 20.23 -3.82
CA ASP A 128 -1.54 20.57 -5.15
C ASP A 128 -2.92 19.94 -5.42
N PHE A 129 -3.97 20.65 -5.00
CA PHE A 129 -5.35 20.27 -5.29
C PHE A 129 -5.66 20.34 -6.79
N VAL A 130 -4.93 21.14 -7.58
CA VAL A 130 -5.13 21.25 -9.03
C VAL A 130 -4.75 19.93 -9.69
N GLU A 131 -3.64 19.31 -9.30
CA GLU A 131 -3.26 17.97 -9.76
C GLU A 131 -4.37 16.94 -9.46
N ILE A 132 -4.87 16.92 -8.21
CA ILE A 132 -5.91 15.97 -7.77
C ILE A 132 -7.19 16.15 -8.59
N PHE A 133 -7.68 17.39 -8.75
CA PHE A 133 -8.90 17.65 -9.51
C PHE A 133 -8.72 17.38 -11.00
N THR A 134 -7.54 17.63 -11.55
CA THR A 134 -7.24 17.35 -12.96
C THR A 134 -7.26 15.83 -13.22
N VAL A 135 -6.59 15.04 -12.37
CA VAL A 135 -6.60 13.58 -12.45
C VAL A 135 -8.03 13.05 -12.29
N ALA A 136 -8.77 13.51 -11.28
CA ALA A 136 -10.15 13.11 -11.07
C ALA A 136 -11.05 13.46 -12.27
N GLY A 137 -10.89 14.66 -12.85
CA GLY A 137 -11.63 15.10 -14.03
C GLY A 137 -11.35 14.25 -15.27
N ILE A 138 -10.08 13.90 -15.52
CA ILE A 138 -9.68 13.02 -16.63
C ILE A 138 -10.32 11.64 -16.47
N PHE A 139 -10.20 11.03 -15.29
CA PHE A 139 -10.80 9.71 -15.04
C PHE A 139 -12.34 9.75 -15.10
N ALA A 140 -12.98 10.80 -14.60
CA ALA A 140 -14.42 10.97 -14.71
C ALA A 140 -14.87 11.03 -16.17
N ALA A 141 -14.19 11.81 -17.01
CA ALA A 141 -14.46 11.88 -18.44
C ALA A 141 -14.27 10.52 -19.13
N LEU A 142 -13.19 9.79 -18.81
CA LEU A 142 -12.93 8.45 -19.36
C LEU A 142 -13.99 7.44 -18.92
N ILE A 143 -14.44 7.47 -17.66
CA ILE A 143 -15.48 6.59 -17.14
C ILE A 143 -16.82 6.88 -17.83
N ILE A 144 -17.18 8.15 -18.02
CA ILE A 144 -18.40 8.56 -18.74
C ILE A 144 -18.32 8.11 -20.20
N ALA A 145 -17.20 8.35 -20.88
CA ALA A 145 -17.00 7.92 -22.26
C ALA A 145 -17.10 6.39 -22.40
N ALA A 146 -16.43 5.64 -21.51
CA ALA A 146 -16.53 4.18 -21.44
C ALA A 146 -17.97 3.71 -21.20
N ALA A 147 -18.70 4.39 -20.32
CA ALA A 147 -20.08 4.07 -20.00
C ALA A 147 -21.05 4.30 -21.18
N LEU A 148 -20.82 5.34 -21.97
CA LEU A 148 -21.69 5.71 -23.09
C LEU A 148 -21.37 4.92 -24.38
N TRP A 149 -20.10 4.69 -24.68
CA TRP A 149 -19.67 4.16 -25.98
C TRP A 149 -19.34 2.67 -25.98
N MET A 150 -18.98 2.06 -24.84
CA MET A 150 -18.66 0.62 -24.82
C MET A 150 -19.92 -0.23 -24.70
N ARG A 151 -20.10 -1.13 -25.66
CA ARG A 151 -21.18 -2.12 -25.67
C ARG A 151 -20.63 -3.52 -25.95
N GLY A 152 -21.38 -4.51 -25.48
CA GLY A 152 -21.08 -5.92 -25.71
C GLY A 152 -20.69 -6.68 -24.45
N ARG A 153 -20.85 -8.00 -24.55
CA ARG A 153 -20.48 -8.95 -23.50
C ARG A 153 -19.25 -9.73 -23.95
N SER A 154 -18.29 -9.90 -23.05
CA SER A 154 -17.17 -10.83 -23.22
C SER A 154 -17.38 -11.98 -22.24
N ARG A 155 -17.32 -13.22 -22.69
CA ARG A 155 -17.31 -14.38 -21.79
C ARG A 155 -15.87 -14.82 -21.60
N CYS A 156 -15.36 -14.61 -20.41
CA CYS A 156 -14.08 -15.11 -19.99
C CYS A 156 -14.26 -16.49 -19.33
N GLY A 157 -13.48 -17.47 -19.75
CA GLY A 157 -13.40 -18.76 -19.05
C GLY A 157 -12.89 -18.59 -17.62
N ALA A 158 -13.25 -19.53 -16.73
CA ALA A 158 -12.99 -19.42 -15.30
C ALA A 158 -11.49 -19.47 -14.91
N LEU A 159 -10.59 -19.84 -15.83
CA LEU A 159 -9.17 -20.03 -15.54
C LEU A 159 -8.44 -18.75 -15.15
N LEU A 160 -8.64 -17.63 -15.86
CA LEU A 160 -8.00 -16.35 -15.52
C LEU A 160 -8.42 -15.81 -14.15
N PRO A 161 -9.71 -15.74 -13.80
CA PRO A 161 -10.08 -15.28 -12.47
C PRO A 161 -9.66 -16.25 -11.36
N LEU A 162 -9.59 -17.56 -11.63
CA LEU A 162 -8.99 -18.52 -10.70
C LEU A 162 -7.49 -18.25 -10.48
N LEU A 163 -6.75 -17.91 -11.54
CA LEU A 163 -5.35 -17.49 -11.43
C LEU A 163 -5.24 -16.18 -10.62
N GLY A 164 -6.11 -15.20 -10.87
CA GLY A 164 -6.17 -13.98 -10.09
C GLY A 164 -6.44 -14.24 -8.60
N LEU A 165 -7.36 -15.16 -8.29
CA LEU A 165 -7.64 -15.59 -6.93
C LEU A 165 -6.43 -16.27 -6.28
N LEU A 166 -5.74 -17.15 -7.03
CA LEU A 166 -4.53 -17.82 -6.56
C LEU A 166 -3.43 -16.81 -6.21
N VAL A 167 -3.19 -15.83 -7.09
CA VAL A 167 -2.21 -14.77 -6.84
C VAL A 167 -2.60 -13.95 -5.61
N MET A 168 -3.86 -13.53 -5.48
CA MET A 168 -4.35 -12.81 -4.28
C MET A 168 -4.20 -13.62 -2.99
N ALA A 169 -4.31 -14.95 -3.05
CA ALA A 169 -4.21 -15.80 -1.87
C ALA A 169 -2.76 -16.11 -1.48
N VAL A 170 -1.89 -16.32 -2.45
CA VAL A 170 -0.52 -16.82 -2.23
C VAL A 170 0.51 -15.70 -2.13
N LEU A 171 0.39 -14.66 -2.95
CA LEU A 171 1.45 -13.66 -3.07
C LEU A 171 1.52 -12.71 -1.87
N PRO A 172 0.41 -12.17 -1.33
CA PRO A 172 0.49 -11.25 -0.20
C PRO A 172 1.16 -11.82 1.06
N PRO A 173 0.92 -13.08 1.49
CA PRO A 173 1.66 -13.67 2.61
C PRO A 173 3.17 -13.81 2.40
N LEU A 174 3.64 -13.86 1.15
CA LEU A 174 5.06 -14.00 0.82
C LEU A 174 5.80 -12.66 0.79
N CYS A 175 5.08 -11.54 0.68
CA CYS A 175 5.66 -10.20 0.76
C CYS A 175 6.16 -9.94 2.18
N THR A 176 7.48 -10.02 2.38
CA THR A 176 8.13 -9.81 3.67
C THR A 176 9.34 -8.91 3.49
N PHE A 177 9.71 -8.18 4.55
CA PHE A 177 10.94 -7.36 4.53
C PHE A 177 12.19 -8.18 4.24
N SER A 178 12.25 -9.43 4.72
CA SER A 178 13.35 -10.35 4.39
C SER A 178 13.48 -10.62 2.90
N LEU A 179 12.37 -10.61 2.15
CA LEU A 179 12.39 -10.85 0.70
C LEU A 179 12.98 -9.67 -0.08
N ALA A 180 12.92 -8.46 0.48
CA ALA A 180 13.42 -7.23 -0.13
C ALA A 180 14.73 -6.72 0.52
N ASN A 181 15.53 -7.62 1.10
CA ASN A 181 16.77 -7.27 1.82
C ASN A 181 16.59 -6.27 2.97
N GLY A 182 15.39 -6.15 3.54
CA GLY A 182 15.04 -5.20 4.60
C GLY A 182 15.73 -5.44 5.96
N ARG A 183 16.67 -6.39 6.06
CA ARG A 183 17.53 -6.54 7.25
C ARG A 183 18.63 -5.47 7.34
N GLU A 184 18.93 -4.80 6.22
CA GLU A 184 19.97 -3.77 6.15
C GLU A 184 19.41 -2.34 5.97
N ARG A 185 18.08 -2.19 5.77
CA ARG A 185 17.44 -0.89 5.54
C ARG A 185 16.55 -0.51 6.72
N TYR A 186 16.98 0.50 7.47
CA TYR A 186 16.21 1.08 8.57
C TYR A 186 15.32 2.26 8.14
N ASP A 187 15.54 2.79 6.93
CA ASP A 187 14.75 3.90 6.38
C ASP A 187 13.55 3.38 5.58
N MET A 188 12.34 3.62 6.11
CA MET A 188 11.07 3.23 5.49
C MET A 188 10.79 3.98 4.18
N VAL A 189 11.37 5.17 3.98
CA VAL A 189 11.23 5.93 2.73
C VAL A 189 12.08 5.33 1.62
N ASP A 190 13.34 5.02 1.92
CA ASP A 190 14.25 4.37 0.96
C ASP A 190 13.69 3.02 0.53
N GLN A 191 13.19 2.25 1.50
CA GLN A 191 12.50 0.99 1.28
C GLN A 191 11.28 1.13 0.35
N ALA A 192 10.39 2.09 0.58
CA ALA A 192 9.22 2.28 -0.28
C ALA A 192 9.59 2.62 -1.74
N ARG A 193 10.64 3.41 -1.92
CA ARG A 193 11.14 3.82 -3.25
C ARG A 193 11.80 2.66 -4.00
N THR A 194 12.51 1.79 -3.28
CA THR A 194 13.24 0.65 -3.86
C THR A 194 12.40 -0.61 -4.02
N ASP A 195 11.42 -0.85 -3.17
CA ASP A 195 10.68 -2.12 -3.15
C ASP A 195 9.32 -2.03 -3.88
N GLY A 196 8.85 -0.81 -4.15
CA GLY A 196 7.55 -0.55 -4.73
C GLY A 196 6.47 -0.37 -3.66
N THR A 197 5.50 0.48 -3.94
CA THR A 197 4.54 1.00 -2.98
C THR A 197 3.61 -0.10 -2.45
N LEU A 198 3.03 -0.91 -3.35
CA LEU A 198 2.07 -1.94 -2.96
C LEU A 198 2.75 -3.12 -2.25
N PHE A 199 3.92 -3.53 -2.72
CA PHE A 199 4.73 -4.53 -2.02
C PHE A 199 5.08 -4.07 -0.60
N SER A 200 5.57 -2.83 -0.45
CA SER A 200 5.96 -2.27 0.84
C SER A 200 4.79 -2.22 1.82
N ALA A 201 3.61 -1.77 1.37
CA ALA A 201 2.41 -1.74 2.20
C ALA A 201 2.02 -3.14 2.74
N ILE A 202 2.12 -4.18 1.90
CA ILE A 202 1.84 -5.56 2.31
C ILE A 202 2.94 -6.10 3.23
N ALA A 203 4.21 -5.84 2.93
CA ALA A 203 5.34 -6.27 3.74
C ALA A 203 5.30 -5.64 5.15
N MET A 204 4.98 -4.35 5.25
CA MET A 204 4.74 -3.67 6.52
C MET A 204 3.59 -4.30 7.29
N GLU A 205 2.47 -4.58 6.65
CA GLU A 205 1.32 -5.17 7.32
C GLU A 205 1.63 -6.57 7.84
N ASN A 206 2.34 -7.40 7.06
CA ASN A 206 2.80 -8.71 7.50
C ASN A 206 3.79 -8.59 8.67
N HIS A 207 4.72 -7.63 8.61
CA HIS A 207 5.66 -7.37 9.69
C HIS A 207 4.92 -6.92 10.97
N ARG A 208 4.00 -5.97 10.83
CA ARG A 208 3.14 -5.50 11.91
C ARG A 208 2.36 -6.66 12.53
N ARG A 209 1.75 -7.55 11.74
CA ARG A 209 1.06 -8.75 12.24
C ARG A 209 1.99 -9.71 12.97
N SER A 210 3.24 -9.83 12.53
CA SER A 210 4.23 -10.69 13.20
C SER A 210 4.68 -10.12 14.55
N LEU A 211 4.77 -8.79 14.69
CA LEU A 211 5.16 -8.12 15.93
C LEU A 211 3.98 -7.86 16.89
N MET A 212 2.80 -7.55 16.36
CA MET A 212 1.57 -7.27 17.13
C MET A 212 0.83 -8.53 17.58
N ARG A 213 1.53 -9.67 17.71
CA ARG A 213 1.06 -10.74 18.60
C ARG A 213 1.29 -10.33 20.05
N VAL A 214 0.62 -9.26 20.44
CA VAL A 214 0.38 -8.97 21.85
C VAL A 214 -1.00 -9.53 22.08
N ASP A 215 -1.06 -10.70 22.71
CA ASP A 215 -2.30 -11.22 23.30
C ASP A 215 -2.65 -10.29 24.47
N TYR A 216 -3.06 -9.06 24.13
CA TYR A 216 -3.39 -8.03 25.09
C TYR A 216 -4.62 -8.49 25.85
N ASP A 217 -4.39 -8.85 27.10
CA ASP A 217 -5.44 -9.13 28.06
C ASP A 217 -5.50 -7.97 29.04
N GLU A 218 -6.56 -7.16 28.93
CA GLU A 218 -6.80 -6.04 29.83
C GLU A 218 -6.77 -6.49 31.30
N GLN A 219 -7.27 -7.69 31.57
CA GLN A 219 -7.33 -8.24 32.92
C GLN A 219 -5.94 -8.63 33.42
N GLY A 220 -5.16 -9.36 32.61
CA GLY A 220 -3.76 -9.68 32.89
C GLY A 220 -2.88 -8.44 33.09
N VAL A 221 -3.09 -7.37 32.31
CA VAL A 221 -2.36 -6.10 32.51
C VAL A 221 -2.75 -5.44 33.82
N ARG A 222 -4.04 -5.42 34.18
CA ARG A 222 -4.50 -4.88 35.46
C ARG A 222 -3.97 -5.68 36.65
N ASP A 223 -3.93 -7.00 36.53
CA ASP A 223 -3.43 -7.88 37.59
C ASP A 223 -1.90 -7.75 37.74
N ALA A 224 -1.16 -7.64 36.63
CA ALA A 224 0.27 -7.35 36.65
C ALA A 224 0.57 -5.97 37.29
N TYR A 225 -0.21 -4.94 36.94
CA TYR A 225 -0.07 -3.61 37.55
C TYR A 225 -0.33 -3.65 39.06
N ARG A 226 -1.35 -4.40 39.51
CA ARG A 226 -1.64 -4.59 40.93
C ARG A 226 -0.53 -5.33 41.66
N ALA A 227 0.04 -6.37 41.06
CA ALA A 227 1.17 -7.10 41.63
C ALA A 227 2.39 -6.18 41.79
N LEU A 228 2.74 -5.42 40.74
CA LEU A 228 3.81 -4.41 40.79
C LEU A 228 3.57 -3.34 41.85
N ALA A 229 2.34 -2.83 41.97
CA ALA A 229 1.99 -1.85 42.99
C ALA A 229 2.07 -2.38 44.42
N GLN A 230 1.91 -3.70 44.62
CA GLN A 230 2.08 -4.35 45.92
C GLN A 230 3.56 -4.60 46.25
N GLU A 231 4.39 -4.89 45.24
CA GLU A 231 5.84 -5.09 45.39
C GLU A 231 6.62 -3.78 45.48
N THR A 232 6.06 -2.68 44.96
CA THR A 232 6.71 -1.36 44.99
C THR A 232 6.50 -0.72 46.36
N PRO A 233 7.57 -0.44 47.13
CA PRO A 233 7.43 0.28 48.38
C PRO A 233 6.82 1.66 48.11
N GLN A 234 5.78 2.02 48.87
CA GLN A 234 5.18 3.35 48.79
C GLN A 234 6.26 4.41 49.02
N ALA A 235 6.26 5.45 48.18
CA ALA A 235 7.21 6.56 48.29
C ALA A 235 7.20 7.12 49.72
N ALA A 236 8.33 7.00 50.41
CA ALA A 236 8.43 7.24 51.84
C ALA A 236 8.52 8.72 52.24
N ALA A 237 8.35 9.65 51.29
CA ALA A 237 8.57 11.07 51.52
C ALA A 237 7.25 11.85 51.58
N ASP A 238 6.93 12.39 52.75
CA ASP A 238 5.82 13.35 52.95
C ASP A 238 6.05 14.68 52.19
N ASP A 239 7.29 14.97 51.79
CA ASP A 239 7.68 16.12 50.97
C ASP A 239 8.60 15.66 49.81
N PRO A 240 8.02 15.25 48.66
CA PRO A 240 8.81 14.78 47.53
C PRO A 240 9.58 15.96 46.88
N PRO A 241 10.86 15.78 46.51
CA PRO A 241 11.60 16.82 45.81
C PRO A 241 11.01 17.10 44.43
N ASN A 242 11.14 18.33 43.95
CA ASN A 242 10.85 18.65 42.55
C ASN A 242 11.85 17.92 41.63
N ILE A 243 11.36 16.97 40.84
CA ILE A 243 12.15 16.28 39.84
C ILE A 243 11.99 17.02 38.51
N ILE A 244 13.09 17.60 38.01
CA ILE A 244 13.14 18.22 36.68
C ILE A 244 13.88 17.25 35.76
N VAL A 245 13.16 16.65 34.82
CA VAL A 245 13.76 15.84 33.75
C VAL A 245 13.90 16.73 32.52
N VAL A 246 15.14 16.92 32.06
CA VAL A 246 15.44 17.66 30.82
C VAL A 246 15.74 16.65 29.73
N LEU A 247 14.83 16.52 28.76
CA LEU A 247 15.12 15.78 27.53
C LEU A 247 15.91 16.71 26.62
N SER A 248 17.20 16.44 26.46
CA SER A 248 18.08 17.26 25.63
C SER A 248 18.13 16.69 24.21
N GLU A 249 17.30 17.26 23.32
CA GLU A 249 17.21 16.86 21.92
C GLU A 249 18.60 16.92 21.24
N SER A 250 19.00 15.84 20.57
CA SER A 250 20.28 15.72 19.84
C SER A 250 21.55 15.90 20.67
N PHE A 251 21.48 15.83 22.01
CA PHE A 251 22.67 15.90 22.86
C PHE A 251 23.30 14.50 23.01
N ALA A 252 24.53 14.34 22.52
CA ALA A 252 25.33 13.13 22.66
C ALA A 252 26.78 13.49 23.00
N ASP A 253 27.45 12.64 23.77
CA ASP A 253 28.87 12.79 24.08
C ASP A 253 29.71 12.50 22.82
N GLU A 254 30.40 13.53 22.31
CA GLU A 254 31.26 13.43 21.12
C GLU A 254 32.39 12.41 21.27
N GLY A 255 32.82 12.09 22.50
CA GLY A 255 33.82 11.06 22.76
C GLY A 255 33.41 9.68 22.26
N TRP A 256 32.10 9.41 22.21
CA TRP A 256 31.52 8.17 21.67
C TRP A 256 31.36 8.18 20.15
N LEU A 257 31.31 9.37 19.53
CA LEU A 257 31.13 9.52 18.09
C LEU A 257 32.45 9.39 17.30
N ARG A 258 33.61 9.50 17.95
CA ARG A 258 34.94 9.40 17.31
C ARG A 258 35.49 7.97 17.20
N GLN A 259 34.70 6.94 17.49
CA GLN A 259 35.11 5.54 17.40
C GLN A 259 34.82 4.86 16.06
N TYR A 260 34.44 5.62 15.02
CA TYR A 260 34.27 5.14 13.65
C TYR A 260 35.14 5.92 12.66
#